data_AF-A0A973PGE9-F1
#
_entry.id   AF-A0A973PGE9-F1
#
_cell.length_a   1.000
_cell.length_b   1.000
_cell.length_c   1.000
_cell.angle_alpha   90.00
_cell.angle_beta   90.00
_cell.angle_gamma   90.00
#
_symmetry.space_group_name_H-M   'P 1'
#
loop_
_entity.id
_entity.type
_entity.pdbx_description
1 polymer ?
#
loop_
_entity_poly.entity_id
_entity_poly.type
_entity_poly.pdbx_seq_one_letter_code
_entity_poly.pdbx_strand_id
1 'polypeptide(L)'
;MHERPSYVVAAVNDLSAAELRVIVAVAGEGSVSAAGVRLGLTQSAVSHALRAAERKLGAVLFTRGRAGAQPTPAGAEAAGHARRILRLMELMRADTHAAARGEATGT
;
A
#
# COMPACT_ATOMS: atom_id res chain seq x y z
N MET A 1 13.68 24.96 -23.06
CA MET A 1 12.79 24.98 -21.87
C MET A 1 11.82 23.82 -22.03
N HIS A 2 12.21 22.62 -21.60
CA HIS A 2 11.41 21.40 -21.77
C HIS A 2 10.54 21.21 -20.53
N GLU A 3 9.26 21.50 -20.66
CA GLU A 3 8.24 21.06 -19.72
C GLU A 3 8.15 19.53 -19.81
N ARG A 4 8.81 18.83 -18.88
CA ARG A 4 8.64 17.39 -18.75
C ARG A 4 7.20 17.16 -18.26
N PRO A 5 6.34 16.45 -19.00
CA PRO A 5 4.98 16.18 -18.53
C PRO A 5 5.01 15.38 -17.21
N SER A 6 4.11 15.74 -16.29
CA SER A 6 3.88 15.16 -14.96
C SER A 6 3.67 13.64 -14.98
N TYR A 7 4.74 12.87 -15.07
CA TYR A 7 4.71 11.42 -14.89
C TYR A 7 4.26 11.01 -13.47
N VAL A 8 4.36 11.93 -12.51
CA VAL A 8 4.07 11.69 -11.09
C VAL A 8 2.56 11.63 -10.79
N VAL A 9 1.74 12.40 -11.51
CA VAL A 9 0.29 12.48 -11.21
C VAL A 9 -0.48 11.30 -11.82
N ALA A 10 -0.08 10.82 -13.00
CA ALA A 10 -0.73 9.67 -13.65
C ALA A 10 -0.35 8.33 -13.00
N ALA A 11 0.92 8.12 -12.64
CA ALA A 11 1.40 6.82 -12.12
C ALA A 11 0.97 6.53 -10.68
N VAL A 12 0.78 7.57 -9.85
CA VAL A 12 0.26 7.40 -8.47
C VAL A 12 -1.24 7.04 -8.48
N ASN A 13 -1.98 7.41 -9.53
CA ASN A 13 -3.43 7.19 -9.61
C ASN A 13 -3.83 5.71 -9.80
N ASP A 14 -2.89 4.83 -10.14
CA ASP A 14 -3.14 3.40 -10.36
C ASP A 14 -2.85 2.51 -9.15
N LEU A 15 -2.37 3.06 -8.03
CA LEU A 15 -1.99 2.26 -6.86
C LEU A 15 -3.24 1.78 -6.11
N SER A 16 -3.48 0.47 -6.11
CA SER A 16 -4.70 -0.13 -5.53
C SER A 16 -4.58 -0.34 -4.02
N ALA A 17 -5.73 -0.38 -3.34
CA ALA A 17 -5.78 -0.74 -1.92
C ALA A 17 -5.20 -2.14 -1.63
N ALA A 18 -5.28 -3.07 -2.59
CA ALA A 18 -4.66 -4.39 -2.47
C ALA A 18 -3.14 -4.31 -2.43
N GLU A 19 -2.53 -3.51 -3.31
CA GLU A 19 -1.09 -3.27 -3.34
C GLU A 19 -0.62 -2.56 -2.06
N LEU A 20 -1.37 -1.58 -1.57
CA LEU A 20 -1.09 -0.91 -0.30
C LEU A 20 -1.08 -1.91 0.87
N ARG A 21 -2.09 -2.80 0.95
CA ARG A 21 -2.16 -3.84 1.98
C ARG A 21 -0.97 -4.80 1.90
N VAL A 22 -0.55 -5.17 0.69
CA VAL A 22 0.62 -6.02 0.47
C VAL A 22 1.90 -5.34 0.97
N ILE A 23 2.13 -4.07 0.65
CA ILE A 23 3.30 -3.33 1.16
C ILE A 23 3.31 -3.34 2.70
N VAL A 24 2.18 -3.01 3.33
CA VAL A 24 2.09 -2.96 4.80
C VAL A 24 2.30 -4.33 5.43
N ALA A 25 1.72 -5.39 4.85
CA ALA A 25 1.88 -6.74 5.35
C ALA A 25 3.34 -7.21 5.23
N VAL A 26 3.97 -7.06 4.07
CA VAL A 26 5.38 -7.49 3.88
C VAL A 26 6.31 -6.71 4.80
N ALA A 27 6.09 -5.41 5.00
CA ALA A 27 6.88 -4.60 5.94
C ALA A 27 6.69 -5.01 7.41
N GLY A 28 5.50 -5.48 7.80
CA GLY A 28 5.22 -5.94 9.15
C GLY A 28 5.73 -7.35 9.43
N GLU A 29 5.58 -8.27 8.49
CA GLU A 29 5.92 -9.68 8.67
C GLU A 29 7.39 -10.02 8.31
N GLY A 30 8.09 -9.13 7.59
CA GLY A 30 9.45 -9.39 7.09
C GLY A 30 9.54 -10.54 6.09
N SER A 31 8.40 -11.02 5.58
CA SER A 31 8.32 -12.18 4.70
C SER A 31 7.10 -12.11 3.78
N VAL A 32 7.34 -12.36 2.49
CA VAL A 32 6.27 -12.46 1.47
C VAL A 32 5.35 -13.65 1.76
N SER A 33 5.90 -14.76 2.29
CA SER A 33 5.09 -15.94 2.62
C SER A 33 4.17 -15.66 3.81
N ALA A 34 4.71 -15.10 4.89
CA ALA A 34 3.92 -14.73 6.07
C ALA A 34 2.87 -13.66 5.74
N ALA A 35 3.22 -12.66 4.91
CA ALA A 35 2.27 -11.69 4.39
C ALA A 35 1.14 -12.35 3.58
N GLY A 36 1.45 -13.38 2.79
CA GLY A 36 0.46 -14.18 2.06
C GLY A 36 -0.52 -14.86 3.00
N VAL A 37 -0.01 -15.56 4.02
CA VAL A 37 -0.85 -16.21 5.04
C VAL A 37 -1.77 -15.20 5.72
N ARG A 38 -1.23 -14.04 6.15
CA ARG A 38 -2.00 -12.98 6.80
C ARG A 38 -3.09 -12.38 5.91
N LEU A 39 -2.84 -12.25 4.62
CA LEU A 39 -3.77 -11.64 3.67
C LEU A 39 -4.71 -12.66 3.00
N GLY A 40 -4.56 -13.96 3.26
CA GLY A 40 -5.30 -15.00 2.55
C GLY A 40 -4.91 -15.10 1.07
N LEU A 41 -3.66 -14.76 0.74
CA LEU A 41 -3.12 -14.73 -0.63
C LEU A 41 -2.00 -15.75 -0.81
N THR A 42 -1.83 -16.21 -2.04
CA THR A 42 -0.65 -17.02 -2.41
C THR A 42 0.61 -16.14 -2.40
N GLN A 43 1.77 -16.74 -2.15
CA GLN A 43 3.06 -16.04 -2.22
C GLN A 43 3.31 -15.40 -3.60
N SER A 44 2.83 -16.02 -4.68
CA SER A 44 2.93 -15.49 -6.04
C SER A 44 2.06 -14.25 -6.23
N ALA A 45 0.84 -14.24 -5.68
CA ALA A 45 -0.04 -13.07 -5.70
C ALA A 45 0.57 -11.88 -4.93
N VAL A 46 1.12 -12.14 -3.73
CA VAL A 46 1.83 -11.10 -2.95
C VAL A 46 3.04 -10.58 -3.71
N SER A 47 3.86 -11.47 -4.27
CA SER A 47 5.03 -11.06 -5.07
C SER A 47 4.64 -10.25 -6.31
N HIS A 48 3.55 -10.61 -6.97
CA HIS A 48 3.05 -9.90 -8.16
C HIS A 48 2.56 -8.50 -7.80
N ALA A 49 1.71 -8.38 -6.78
CA ALA A 49 1.22 -7.10 -6.28
C ALA A 49 2.38 -6.20 -5.83
N LEU A 50 3.37 -6.76 -5.12
CA LEU A 50 4.51 -5.98 -4.67
C LEU A 50 5.33 -5.42 -5.84
N ARG A 51 5.64 -6.26 -6.85
CA ARG A 51 6.34 -5.80 -8.06
C ARG A 51 5.54 -4.76 -8.84
N ALA A 52 4.21 -4.90 -8.89
CA ALA A 52 3.35 -3.91 -9.54
C ALA A 52 3.41 -2.57 -8.81
N ALA A 53 3.37 -2.59 -7.48
CA ALA A 53 3.54 -1.40 -6.66
C ALA A 53 4.92 -0.76 -6.84
N GLU A 54 6.00 -1.55 -6.83
CA GLU A 54 7.37 -1.09 -7.08
C GLU A 54 7.51 -0.40 -8.45
N ARG A 55 6.88 -0.96 -9.49
CA ARG A 55 6.86 -0.34 -10.83
C ARG A 55 6.11 0.99 -10.83
N LYS A 56 4.93 1.06 -10.21
CA LYS A 56 4.11 2.28 -10.14
C LYS A 56 4.79 3.38 -9.34
N LEU A 57 5.49 3.00 -8.27
CA LEU A 57 6.23 3.92 -7.41
C LEU A 57 7.64 4.25 -7.94
N GLY A 58 8.11 3.54 -8.97
CA GLY A 58 9.44 3.74 -9.54
C GLY A 58 10.60 3.41 -8.59
N ALA A 59 10.36 2.57 -7.57
CA ALA A 59 11.33 2.29 -6.51
C ALA A 59 11.25 0.83 -6.06
N VAL A 60 12.42 0.25 -5.76
CA VAL A 60 12.51 -1.05 -5.07
C VAL A 60 12.17 -0.84 -3.60
N LEU A 61 11.11 -1.47 -3.13
CA LEU A 61 10.62 -1.30 -1.76
C LEU A 61 11.21 -2.35 -0.82
N PHE A 62 11.53 -3.54 -1.33
CA PHE A 62 12.07 -4.62 -0.50
C PHE A 62 13.26 -5.29 -1.16
N THR A 63 14.30 -5.54 -0.37
CA THR A 63 15.41 -6.42 -0.78
C THR A 63 15.15 -7.84 -0.30
N ARG A 64 15.61 -8.81 -1.08
CA ARG A 64 15.62 -10.21 -0.69
C ARG A 64 16.94 -10.53 0.01
N GLY A 65 16.87 -11.05 1.22
CA GLY A 65 18.03 -11.52 1.98
C GLY A 65 17.79 -12.86 2.65
N ARG A 66 18.80 -13.40 3.32
CA ARG A 66 18.71 -14.65 4.10
C ARG A 66 17.63 -14.58 5.19
N ALA A 67 17.36 -13.39 5.71
CA ALA A 67 16.35 -13.13 6.73
C ALA A 67 14.93 -12.87 6.17
N GLY A 68 14.71 -13.03 4.86
CA GLY A 68 13.42 -12.76 4.21
C GLY A 68 13.39 -11.43 3.45
N ALA A 69 12.23 -10.76 3.47
CA ALA A 69 11.99 -9.50 2.78
C ALA A 69 12.28 -8.33 3.73
N GLN A 70 13.33 -7.56 3.44
CA GLN A 70 13.72 -6.41 4.25
C GLN A 70 13.35 -5.11 3.53
N PRO A 71 12.65 -4.17 4.18
CA PRO A 71 12.31 -2.91 3.56
C PRO A 71 13.56 -2.08 3.26
N THR A 72 13.62 -1.49 2.07
CA THR A 72 14.56 -0.41 1.77
C THR A 72 14.13 0.88 2.49
N PRO A 73 14.94 1.95 2.51
CA PRO A 73 14.48 3.25 2.99
C PRO A 73 13.20 3.72 2.27
N ALA A 74 13.12 3.54 0.94
CA ALA A 74 11.93 3.83 0.16
C ALA A 74 10.74 2.93 0.56
N GLY A 75 10.99 1.65 0.83
CA GLY A 75 9.99 0.70 1.34
C GLY A 75 9.42 1.09 2.69
N ALA A 76 10.27 1.54 3.62
CA ALA A 76 9.84 2.02 4.94
C ALA A 76 8.92 3.25 4.82
N GLU A 77 9.30 4.22 3.98
CA GLU A 77 8.48 5.38 3.66
C GLU A 77 7.16 4.99 2.99
N ALA A 78 7.20 4.11 1.98
CA ALA A 78 6.01 3.63 1.29
C ALA A 78 5.05 2.91 2.25
N ALA A 79 5.56 2.06 3.15
CA ALA A 79 4.75 1.37 4.16
C ALA A 79 4.13 2.34 5.18
N GLY A 80 4.84 3.39 5.57
CA GLY A 80 4.32 4.49 6.39
C GLY A 80 3.14 5.19 5.73
N HIS A 81 3.30 5.60 4.46
CA HIS A 81 2.23 6.23 3.68
C HIS A 81 1.05 5.28 3.43
N ALA A 82 1.31 4.02 3.06
CA ALA A 82 0.29 3.02 2.81
C ALA A 82 -0.61 2.80 4.04
N ARG A 83 -0.05 2.72 5.25
CA ARG A 83 -0.82 2.65 6.49
C ARG A 83 -1.74 3.84 6.68
N ARG A 84 -1.24 5.07 6.43
CA ARG A 84 -2.03 6.30 6.55
C ARG A 84 -3.19 6.33 5.55
N ILE A 85 -2.91 5.98 4.29
CA ILE A 85 -3.93 5.94 3.23
C ILE A 85 -5.01 4.92 3.56
N LEU A 86 -4.64 3.70 3.93
CA LEU A 86 -5.62 2.67 4.30
C LEU A 86 -6.49 3.09 5.49
N ARG A 87 -5.92 3.80 6.47
CA ARG A 87 -6.69 4.36 7.59
C ARG A 87 -7.68 5.42 7.14
N LEU A 88 -7.27 6.31 6.25
CA LEU A 88 -8.15 7.34 5.68
C LEU A 88 -9.28 6.73 4.86
N MET A 89 -9.01 5.66 4.11
CA MET A 89 -10.06 4.92 3.39
C MET A 89 -11.10 4.31 4.33
N GLU A 90 -10.66 3.76 5.47
CA GLU A 90 -11.59 3.22 6.48
C GLU A 90 -12.40 4.32 7.16
N LEU A 91 -11.77 5.45 7.52
CA LEU A 91 -12.46 6.60 8.09
C LEU A 91 -13.51 7.15 7.13
N MET A 92 -13.14 7.37 5.86
CA MET A 92 -14.08 7.81 4.82
C MET A 92 -15.29 6.88 4.71
N ARG A 93 -15.06 5.56 4.75
CA ARG A 93 -16.14 4.57 4.73
C ARG A 93 -17.04 4.67 5.97
N ALA A 94 -16.46 4.81 7.15
CA ALA A 94 -17.19 4.94 8.41
C ALA A 94 -18.02 6.23 8.46
N ASP A 95 -17.39 7.37 8.16
CA ASP A 95 -18.02 8.69 8.20
C ASP A 95 -19.15 8.81 7.18
N THR A 96 -18.93 8.30 5.96
CA THR A 96 -19.97 8.27 4.92
C THR A 96 -21.15 7.39 5.36
N HIS A 97 -20.87 6.26 6.00
CA HIS A 97 -21.92 5.39 6.51
C HIS A 97 -22.71 6.05 7.65
N ALA A 98 -22.04 6.72 8.58
CA ALA A 98 -22.67 7.42 9.69
C ALA A 98 -23.56 8.58 9.20
N ALA A 99 -23.03 9.41 8.29
CA ALA A 99 -23.77 10.50 7.67
C ALA A 99 -25.01 10.00 6.92
N ALA A 100 -24.91 8.89 6.18
CA ALA A 100 -26.04 8.29 5.47
C ALA A 100 -27.15 7.76 6.38
N ARG A 101 -26.85 7.38 7.63
CA ARG A 101 -27.85 6.93 8.62
C ARG A 101 -28.55 8.08 9.34
N GLY A 102 -28.16 9.33 9.11
CA GLY A 102 -28.69 10.48 9.86
C GLY A 102 -28.15 10.56 11.29
N GLU A 103 -27.11 9.81 11.63
CA GLU A 103 -26.32 9.98 12.85
C GLU A 103 -25.37 11.18 12.65
N ALA A 104 -25.91 12.33 12.25
CA ALA A 104 -25.25 13.58 12.53
C ALA A 104 -25.23 13.67 14.05
N THR A 105 -24.09 13.33 14.65
CA THR A 105 -23.81 13.68 16.03
C THR A 105 -23.93 15.19 16.09
N GLY A 106 -25.11 15.65 16.52
CA GLY A 106 -25.35 17.03 16.83
C GLY A 106 -24.33 17.42 17.88
N THR A 107 -23.46 18.35 17.54
CA THR A 107 -22.65 19.15 18.46
C THR A 107 -22.43 20.48 17.78
#